data_AF-A0A0B8P1N8-F1
#
_entry.id   AF-A0A0B8P1N8-F1
#
_cell.length_a   1.000
_cell.length_b   1.000
_cell.length_c   1.000
_cell.angle_alpha   90.00
_cell.angle_beta   90.00
_cell.angle_gamma   90.00
#
_symmetry.space_group_name_H-M   'P 1'
#
loop_
_entity.id
_entity.type
_entity.pdbx_description
1 polymer ?
#
loop_
_entity_poly.entity_id
_entity_poly.type
_entity_poly.pdbx_seq_one_letter_code
_entity_poly.pdbx_strand_id
1 'polypeptide(L)'
;MGLNNFYVNYFFYSSHWDGLNHAVHSTWFGVLAETGFLGLLVFIILIISLIRTAHNSLQQISNCESPYLYSASGAVYAGMIGTVVSGTFLTQGFVWPIYILAALIIAISRIVQIDSQNEKQQQVTVQTTQ
;
A
#
# COMPACT_ATOMS: atom_id res chain seq x y z
N MET A 1 4.54 20.10 -2.23
CA MET A 1 4.96 21.30 -2.99
C MET A 1 4.92 22.49 -2.05
N GLY A 2 6.00 23.26 -1.99
CA GLY A 2 6.25 24.26 -0.95
C GLY A 2 5.17 25.34 -0.84
N LEU A 3 4.65 25.48 0.37
CA LEU A 3 4.03 26.71 0.86
C LEU A 3 5.06 27.84 0.71
N ASN A 4 4.89 28.67 -0.34
CA ASN A 4 5.53 29.98 -0.61
C ASN A 4 6.20 30.17 -1.99
N ASN A 5 6.07 29.29 -2.99
CA ASN A 5 6.77 29.50 -4.28
C ASN A 5 5.98 30.20 -5.40
N PHE A 6 4.72 30.63 -5.21
CA PHE A 6 3.99 31.30 -6.31
C PHE A 6 3.06 32.44 -5.87
N TYR A 7 3.30 33.08 -4.73
CA TYR A 7 2.51 34.27 -4.39
C TYR A 7 2.83 35.47 -5.31
N VAL A 8 4.05 35.53 -5.83
CA VAL A 8 4.56 36.71 -6.55
C VAL A 8 4.30 36.67 -8.07
N ASN A 9 3.90 35.52 -8.65
CA ASN A 9 3.69 35.40 -10.10
C ASN A 9 2.21 35.21 -10.52
N TYR A 10 1.25 35.39 -9.61
CA TYR A 10 -0.18 35.26 -9.94
C TYR A 10 -0.86 36.61 -10.25
N PHE A 11 -0.17 37.73 -10.02
CA PHE A 11 -0.78 39.06 -10.12
C PHE A 11 -0.82 39.64 -11.54
N PHE A 12 -0.11 39.04 -12.51
CA PHE A 12 0.09 39.67 -13.83
C PHE A 12 -0.87 39.20 -14.95
N TYR A 13 -1.70 38.16 -14.74
CA TYR A 13 -2.40 37.51 -15.86
C TYR A 13 -3.87 37.10 -15.65
N SER A 14 -4.58 37.60 -14.62
CA SER A 14 -6.02 37.33 -14.49
C SER A 14 -6.75 38.36 -13.64
N SER A 15 -7.88 38.85 -14.15
CA SER A 15 -8.83 39.72 -13.44
C SER A 15 -9.94 38.95 -12.70
N HIS A 16 -9.85 37.61 -12.61
CA HIS A 16 -10.74 36.77 -11.81
C HIS A 16 -9.94 35.83 -10.91
N TRP A 17 -10.03 36.10 -9.61
CA TRP A 17 -9.49 35.28 -8.53
C TRP A 17 -10.57 34.28 -8.11
N ASP A 18 -10.38 32.99 -8.39
CA ASP A 18 -11.27 31.91 -7.92
C ASP A 18 -10.93 31.45 -6.47
N GLY A 19 -9.98 32.10 -5.79
CA GLY A 19 -9.69 31.85 -4.37
C GLY A 19 -9.23 30.43 -4.01
N LEU A 20 -9.16 29.51 -4.97
CA LEU A 20 -8.83 28.12 -4.77
C LEU A 20 -7.33 27.91 -4.96
N ASN A 21 -6.68 27.49 -3.88
CA ASN A 21 -5.34 26.93 -3.93
C ASN A 21 -5.38 25.71 -4.86
N HIS A 22 -4.83 25.82 -6.07
CA HIS A 22 -4.50 24.68 -6.92
C HIS A 22 -3.32 23.91 -6.28
N ALA A 23 -3.56 23.32 -5.10
CA ALA A 23 -2.64 22.35 -4.53
C ALA A 23 -2.69 21.12 -5.44
N VAL A 24 -1.57 20.81 -6.11
CA VAL A 24 -1.41 19.59 -6.89
C VAL A 24 -1.89 18.40 -6.04
N HIS A 25 -2.97 17.77 -6.50
CA HIS A 25 -3.62 16.70 -5.76
C HIS A 25 -2.72 15.45 -5.81
N SER A 26 -1.94 15.21 -4.76
CA SER A 26 -1.11 14.01 -4.67
C SER A 26 -0.76 13.67 -3.24
N THR A 27 -1.01 12.43 -2.85
CA THR A 27 -0.60 11.87 -1.56
C THR A 27 0.90 12.03 -1.35
N TRP A 28 1.71 11.81 -2.39
CA TRP A 28 3.16 11.92 -2.33
C TRP A 28 3.62 13.34 -1.98
N PHE A 29 3.02 14.34 -2.63
CA PHE A 29 3.34 15.75 -2.34
C PHE A 29 2.74 16.22 -1.01
N GLY A 30 1.62 15.63 -0.56
CA GLY A 30 1.03 15.86 0.75
C GLY A 30 1.91 15.33 1.88
N VAL A 31 2.30 14.06 1.83
CA VAL A 31 3.21 13.43 2.81
C VAL A 31 4.54 14.18 2.86
N LEU A 32 5.11 14.53 1.70
CA LEU A 32 6.35 15.32 1.62
C LEU A 32 6.19 16.71 2.28
N ALA A 33 5.04 17.36 2.10
CA ALA A 33 4.79 18.68 2.67
C ALA A 33 4.61 18.65 4.18
N GLU A 34 3.97 17.61 4.72
CA GLU A 34 3.69 17.49 6.15
C GLU A 34 4.85 16.90 6.96
N THR A 35 5.57 15.92 6.40
CA THR A 35 6.57 15.12 7.13
C THR A 35 8.00 15.27 6.59
N GLY A 36 8.17 16.03 5.50
CA GLY A 36 9.45 16.20 4.83
C GLY A 36 9.94 14.95 4.10
N PHE A 37 11.18 15.01 3.60
CA PHE A 37 11.79 13.90 2.84
C PHE A 37 11.93 12.62 3.67
N LEU A 38 12.17 12.76 4.99
CA LEU A 38 12.32 11.60 5.88
C LEU A 38 11.00 10.82 5.98
N GLY A 39 9.88 11.50 6.23
CA GLY A 39 8.59 10.83 6.32
C GLY A 39 8.13 10.27 4.97
N LEU A 40 8.42 10.96 3.86
CA LEU A 40 8.19 10.41 2.53
C LEU A 40 8.98 9.11 2.30
N LEU A 41 10.25 9.06 2.71
CA LEU A 41 11.09 7.87 2.56
C LEU A 41 10.52 6.69 3.36
N VAL A 42 10.16 6.90 4.63
CA VAL A 42 9.53 5.88 5.47
C VAL A 42 8.21 5.40 4.87
N PHE A 43 7.40 6.32 4.35
CA PHE A 43 6.13 6.01 3.71
C PHE A 43 6.33 5.13 2.46
N ILE A 44 7.27 5.48 1.58
CA ILE A 44 7.60 4.67 0.39
C ILE A 44 8.08 3.27 0.80
N ILE A 45 8.96 3.16 1.79
CA ILE A 45 9.43 1.86 2.30
C ILE A 45 8.27 1.01 2.81
N LEU A 46 7.33 1.62 3.54
CA LEU A 46 6.15 0.93 4.04
C LEU A 46 5.28 0.41 2.89
N ILE A 47 4.98 1.23 1.89
CA ILE A 47 4.21 0.82 0.70
C ILE A 47 4.90 -0.34 -0.03
N ILE A 48 6.20 -0.24 -0.29
CA ILE A 48 6.98 -1.29 -0.95
C ILE A 48 6.95 -2.59 -0.12
N SER A 49 7.11 -2.48 1.20
CA SER A 49 7.11 -3.65 2.09
C SER A 49 5.75 -4.37 2.07
N LEU A 50 4.64 -3.62 2.04
CA LEU A 50 3.29 -4.18 1.93
C LEU A 50 3.07 -4.88 0.60
N ILE A 51 3.46 -4.25 -0.51
CA ILE A 51 3.35 -4.84 -1.86
C ILE A 51 4.15 -6.14 -1.94
N ARG A 52 5.41 -6.15 -1.44
CA ARG A 52 6.25 -7.35 -1.42
C ARG A 52 5.64 -8.46 -0.57
N THR A 53 5.09 -8.11 0.60
CA THR A 53 4.44 -9.07 1.50
C THR A 53 3.20 -9.69 0.85
N ALA A 54 2.36 -8.86 0.23
CA ALA A 54 1.16 -9.34 -0.49
C ALA A 54 1.52 -10.24 -1.68
N HIS A 55 2.52 -9.84 -2.47
CA HIS A 55 3.00 -10.64 -3.61
C HIS A 55 3.57 -11.99 -3.17
N ASN A 56 4.44 -12.01 -2.14
CA ASN A 56 5.02 -13.25 -1.62
C ASN A 56 3.93 -14.18 -1.05
N SER A 57 2.95 -13.62 -0.35
CA SER A 57 1.83 -14.40 0.20
C SER A 57 0.99 -15.02 -0.93
N LEU A 58 0.72 -14.28 -2.00
CA LEU A 58 0.00 -14.79 -3.17
C LEU A 58 0.75 -15.96 -3.85
N GLN A 59 2.07 -15.85 -3.99
CA GLN A 59 2.91 -16.93 -4.55
C GLN A 59 2.99 -18.16 -3.66
N GLN A 60 2.90 -17.99 -2.33
CA GLN A 60 2.84 -19.12 -1.41
C GLN A 60 1.47 -19.80 -1.48
N ILE A 61 0.39 -19.03 -1.53
CA ILE A 61 -0.98 -19.56 -1.67
C ILE A 61 -1.18 -20.30 -2.99
N SER A 62 -0.55 -19.89 -4.09
CA SER A 62 -0.69 -20.63 -5.35
C SER A 62 -0.19 -22.08 -5.28
N ASN A 63 0.60 -22.42 -4.25
CA ASN A 63 1.02 -23.80 -4.00
C ASN A 63 0.07 -24.57 -3.06
N CYS A 64 -0.81 -23.86 -2.33
CA CYS A 64 -1.81 -24.46 -1.44
C CYS A 64 -3.18 -24.48 -2.15
N GLU A 65 -3.91 -25.61 -2.12
CA GLU A 65 -5.22 -25.77 -2.80
C GLU A 65 -6.40 -25.01 -2.12
N SER A 66 -6.21 -23.78 -1.66
CA SER A 66 -7.31 -22.97 -1.09
C SER A 66 -7.79 -21.88 -2.06
N PRO A 67 -8.83 -22.13 -2.88
CA PRO A 67 -9.30 -21.17 -3.90
C PRO A 67 -9.84 -19.88 -3.28
N TYR A 68 -10.43 -19.95 -2.08
CA TYR A 68 -10.93 -18.78 -1.37
C TYR A 68 -9.80 -17.84 -0.93
N LEU A 69 -8.72 -18.40 -0.38
CA LEU A 69 -7.58 -17.64 0.09
C LEU A 69 -6.81 -17.02 -1.09
N TYR A 70 -6.72 -17.74 -2.22
CA TYR A 70 -6.10 -17.24 -3.44
C TYR A 70 -6.84 -16.02 -4.00
N SER A 71 -8.16 -16.11 -4.13
CA SER A 71 -9.00 -14.99 -4.58
C SER A 71 -8.92 -13.79 -3.64
N ALA A 72 -8.99 -14.02 -2.32
CA ALA A 72 -8.88 -12.97 -1.32
C ALA A 72 -7.51 -12.26 -1.36
N SER A 73 -6.42 -13.04 -1.45
CA SER A 73 -5.06 -12.49 -1.56
C SER A 73 -4.88 -11.70 -2.86
N GLY A 74 -5.43 -12.18 -3.97
CA GLY A 74 -5.42 -11.46 -5.26
C GLY A 74 -6.19 -10.14 -5.19
N ALA A 75 -7.37 -10.14 -4.57
CA ALA A 75 -8.19 -8.94 -4.41
C ALA A 75 -7.49 -7.88 -3.54
N VAL A 76 -6.88 -8.29 -2.42
CA VAL A 76 -6.15 -7.37 -1.52
C VAL A 76 -4.90 -6.82 -2.20
N TYR A 77 -4.16 -7.65 -2.96
CA TYR A 77 -3.01 -7.21 -3.75
C TYR A 77 -3.42 -6.17 -4.80
N ALA A 78 -4.46 -6.47 -5.59
CA ALA A 78 -4.99 -5.54 -6.59
C ALA A 78 -5.49 -4.24 -5.97
N GLY A 79 -6.18 -4.32 -4.81
CA GLY A 79 -6.63 -3.15 -4.05
C GLY A 79 -5.49 -2.28 -3.53
N MET A 80 -4.36 -2.89 -3.13
CA MET A 80 -3.16 -2.15 -2.73
C MET A 80 -2.55 -1.39 -3.91
N ILE A 81 -2.40 -2.04 -5.06
CA ILE A 81 -1.89 -1.38 -6.28
C ILE A 81 -2.84 -0.25 -6.73
N GLY A 82 -4.15 -0.51 -6.75
CA GLY A 82 -5.15 0.51 -7.07
C GLY A 82 -5.11 1.71 -6.13
N THR A 83 -4.90 1.48 -4.84
CA THR A 83 -4.74 2.54 -3.83
C THR A 83 -3.47 3.37 -4.07
N VAL A 84 -2.36 2.74 -4.43
CA VAL A 84 -1.10 3.43 -4.76
C VAL A 84 -1.24 4.29 -6.02
N VAL A 85 -1.87 3.75 -7.07
CA VAL A 85 -2.14 4.48 -8.31
C VAL A 85 -3.08 5.66 -8.04
N SER A 86 -4.18 5.42 -7.31
CA SER A 86 -5.14 6.46 -6.89
C SER A 86 -4.47 7.55 -6.05
N GLY A 87 -3.59 7.20 -5.12
CA GLY A 87 -2.82 8.14 -4.29
C GLY A 87 -1.95 9.11 -5.09
N THR A 88 -1.64 8.80 -6.36
CA THR A 88 -0.93 9.73 -7.24
C THR A 88 -1.76 10.98 -7.56
N PHE A 89 -3.09 10.81 -7.66
CA PHE A 89 -4.06 11.85 -8.03
C PHE A 89 -4.88 12.36 -6.83
N LEU A 90 -4.97 11.61 -5.73
CA LEU A 90 -5.74 11.98 -4.54
C LEU A 90 -4.82 12.41 -3.39
N THR A 91 -5.21 13.45 -2.64
CA THR A 91 -4.57 13.89 -1.39
C THR A 91 -5.14 13.18 -0.18
N GLN A 92 -5.14 11.85 -0.19
CA GLN A 92 -5.69 11.01 0.87
C GLN A 92 -4.65 10.04 1.45
N GLY A 93 -3.43 10.52 1.65
CA GLY A 93 -2.28 9.68 2.05
C GLY A 93 -2.36 9.03 3.41
N PHE A 94 -3.10 9.63 4.33
CA PHE A 94 -3.26 9.15 5.71
C PHE A 94 -4.66 8.62 6.01
N VAL A 95 -5.42 8.26 4.97
CA VAL A 95 -6.80 7.80 5.15
C VAL A 95 -6.83 6.30 5.42
N TRP A 96 -7.88 5.87 6.10
CA TRP A 96 -8.20 4.50 6.51
C TRP A 96 -7.89 3.37 5.50
N PRO A 97 -8.07 3.53 4.17
CA PRO A 97 -7.89 2.44 3.21
C PRO A 97 -6.51 1.78 3.23
N ILE A 98 -5.43 2.56 3.37
CA ILE A 98 -4.06 2.00 3.40
C ILE A 98 -3.87 1.12 4.63
N TYR A 99 -4.37 1.56 5.79
CA TYR A 99 -4.24 0.81 7.04
C TYR A 99 -5.10 -0.47 7.04
N ILE A 100 -6.30 -0.40 6.47
CA ILE A 100 -7.18 -1.57 6.33
C ILE A 100 -6.55 -2.60 5.38
N LEU A 101 -6.07 -2.15 4.22
CA LEU A 101 -5.38 -3.04 3.28
C LEU A 101 -4.12 -3.64 3.88
N ALA A 102 -3.33 -2.85 4.63
CA ALA A 102 -2.16 -3.35 5.34
C ALA A 102 -2.52 -4.46 6.35
N ALA A 103 -3.56 -4.25 7.16
CA ALA A 103 -4.01 -5.25 8.12
C ALA A 103 -4.47 -6.55 7.42
N LEU A 104 -5.20 -6.45 6.30
CA LEU A 104 -5.62 -7.60 5.51
C LEU A 104 -4.43 -8.36 4.90
N ILE A 105 -3.45 -7.64 4.35
CA ILE A 105 -2.21 -8.25 3.82
C ILE A 105 -1.48 -9.03 4.90
N ILE A 106 -1.32 -8.45 6.09
CA ILE A 106 -0.63 -9.08 7.22
C ILE A 106 -1.41 -10.31 7.71
N ALA A 107 -2.74 -10.21 7.82
CA ALA A 107 -3.59 -11.32 8.23
C ALA A 107 -3.46 -12.51 7.27
N ILE A 108 -3.56 -12.26 5.96
CA ILE A 108 -3.39 -13.29 4.94
C ILE A 108 -1.98 -13.89 5.02
N SER A 109 -0.94 -13.05 5.06
CA SER A 109 0.45 -13.52 5.15
C SER A 109 0.66 -14.44 6.35
N ARG A 110 0.04 -14.13 7.48
CA ARG A 110 0.15 -14.94 8.69
C ARG A 110 -0.57 -16.29 8.57
N ILE A 111 -1.75 -16.32 7.96
CA ILE A 111 -2.48 -17.57 7.69
C ILE A 111 -1.63 -18.47 6.79
N VAL A 112 -1.09 -17.92 5.71
CA VAL A 112 -0.26 -18.65 4.75
C VAL A 112 1.00 -19.21 5.39
N GLN A 113 1.66 -18.42 6.23
CA GLN A 113 2.83 -18.89 6.98
C GLN A 113 2.47 -20.05 7.91
N ILE A 114 1.32 -20.00 8.59
CA ILE A 114 0.86 -21.09 9.47
C ILE A 114 0.59 -22.36 8.65
N ASP A 115 -0.14 -22.25 7.54
CA ASP A 115 -0.46 -23.39 6.67
C ASP A 115 0.81 -24.04 6.12
N SER A 116 1.74 -23.24 5.59
CA SER A 116 3.04 -23.72 5.08
C SER A 116 3.90 -24.40 6.16
N GLN A 117 3.77 -24.02 7.44
CA GLN A 117 4.48 -24.69 8.54
C GLN A 117 3.81 -26.01 8.93
N ASN A 118 2.47 -26.04 8.95
CA ASN A 118 1.71 -27.25 9.24
C ASN A 118 1.97 -28.35 8.20
N GLU A 119 2.02 -28.00 6.91
CA GLU A 119 2.36 -28.95 5.83
C GLU A 119 3.75 -29.59 6.02
N LYS A 120 4.75 -28.78 6.39
CA LYS A 120 6.11 -29.29 6.68
C LYS A 120 6.14 -30.24 7.88
N GLN A 121 5.39 -29.93 8.94
CA GLN A 121 5.32 -30.79 10.14
C GLN A 121 4.64 -32.14 9.86
N GLN A 122 3.59 -32.15 9.04
CA GLN A 122 2.93 -33.39 8.62
C GLN A 122 3.88 -34.28 7.82
N GLN A 123 4.64 -33.72 6.87
CA GLN A 123 5.62 -34.49 6.09
C GLN A 123 6.72 -35.12 6.97
N VAL A 124 7.25 -34.38 7.95
CA VAL A 124 8.28 -34.91 8.88
C VAL A 124 7.73 -36.05 9.75
N THR A 125 6.50 -35.92 10.25
CA THR A 125 5.87 -36.94 11.11
C THR A 125 5.61 -38.24 10.33
N VAL A 126 5.15 -38.14 9.09
CA VAL A 126 4.91 -39.30 8.22
C VAL A 126 6.20 -40.07 7.92
N GLN A 127 7.34 -39.37 7.73
CA GLN A 127 8.63 -40.03 7.48
C GLN A 127 9.26 -40.68 8.72
N THR A 128 8.90 -40.25 9.93
CA THR A 128 9.48 -40.82 11.17
C THR A 128 8.72 -42.06 11.66
N THR A 129 7.53 -42.32 11.11
CA THR A 129 6.65 -43.45 11.49
C THR A 129 6.77 -44.64 10.52
N GLN A 130 7.66 -44.56 9.53
CA GLN A 130 8.08 -45.67 8.67
C GLN A 130 9.49 -46.12 9.03
#